data_AF-A0A2V9R5I1-F1
#
_entry.id   AF-A0A2V9R5I1-F1
#
_cell.length_a   1.000
_cell.length_b   1.000
_cell.length_c   1.000
_cell.angle_alpha   90.00
_cell.angle_beta   90.00
_cell.angle_gamma   90.00
#
_symmetry.space_group_name_H-M   'P 1'
#
loop_
_entity.id
_entity.type
_entity.pdbx_description
1 polymer ?
#
loop_
_entity_poly.entity_id
_entity_poly.type
_entity_poly.pdbx_seq_one_letter_code
_entity_poly.pdbx_strand_id
1 'polypeptide(L)'
;METLKIILFSIAAGIIYGVIHDQITARVCIEYFTVFHPKVIESNSPTLLAFAWGVIATWWAGAFLGTLLAIAARAGSRPTLKASVLIPPITTLLGVMALSALLAGCSGYLLSRGGVISPSGWLLLPAARYPFFMADLWAHSASYGSSFLGGIALSILTYRRRSHLAEKNSQCHRMRTLA
;
A
#
# COMPACT_ATOMS: atom_id res chain seq x y z
N MET A 1 -19.83 5.91 13.71
CA MET A 1 -19.33 4.58 13.30
C MET A 1 -17.82 4.65 13.02
N GLU A 2 -16.96 4.37 13.99
CA GLU A 2 -15.50 4.48 13.82
C GLU A 2 -14.90 3.35 12.94
N THR A 3 -15.42 2.12 13.05
CA THR A 3 -15.02 0.98 12.20
C THR A 3 -15.13 1.31 10.72
N LEU A 4 -16.27 1.87 10.30
CA LEU A 4 -16.50 2.26 8.91
C LEU A 4 -15.53 3.34 8.46
N LYS A 5 -15.24 4.35 9.31
CA LYS A 5 -14.26 5.39 8.98
C LYS A 5 -12.86 4.82 8.75
N ILE A 6 -12.44 3.84 9.57
CA ILE A 6 -11.12 3.19 9.39
C ILE A 6 -11.08 2.48 8.04
N ILE A 7 -12.09 1.67 7.72
CA ILE A 7 -12.15 0.92 6.46
C ILE A 7 -12.20 1.85 5.26
N LEU A 8 -13.11 2.84 5.26
CA LEU A 8 -13.23 3.79 4.16
C LEU A 8 -11.97 4.64 3.98
N PHE A 9 -11.32 5.04 5.08
CA PHE A 9 -10.05 5.76 5.00
C PHE A 9 -8.94 4.88 4.40
N SER A 10 -8.84 3.60 4.79
CA SER A 10 -7.88 2.67 4.20
C SER A 10 -8.13 2.41 2.71
N ILE A 11 -9.40 2.29 2.29
CA ILE A 11 -9.77 2.19 0.87
C ILE A 11 -9.35 3.44 0.11
N ALA A 12 -9.75 4.62 0.60
CA ALA A 12 -9.43 5.89 -0.04
C ALA A 12 -7.90 6.12 -0.10
N ALA A 13 -7.19 5.83 0.98
CA ALA A 13 -5.73 5.90 1.04
C ALA A 13 -5.07 4.98 0.01
N GLY A 14 -5.54 3.73 -0.12
CA GLY A 14 -5.07 2.77 -1.12
C GLY A 14 -5.29 3.28 -2.55
N ILE A 15 -6.51 3.75 -2.85
CA ILE A 15 -6.85 4.29 -4.17
C ILE A 15 -6.01 5.51 -4.52
N ILE A 16 -5.90 6.49 -3.60
CA ILE A 16 -5.13 7.71 -3.83
C ILE A 16 -3.66 7.36 -4.08
N TYR A 17 -3.09 6.48 -3.26
CA TYR A 17 -1.73 6.01 -3.47
C TYR A 17 -1.58 5.30 -4.82
N GLY A 18 -2.45 4.35 -5.14
CA GLY A 18 -2.41 3.58 -6.39
C GLY A 18 -2.48 4.49 -7.61
N VAL A 19 -3.43 5.44 -7.64
CA VAL A 19 -3.53 6.40 -8.73
C VAL A 19 -2.26 7.24 -8.83
N ILE A 20 -1.73 7.79 -7.74
CA ILE A 20 -0.50 8.61 -7.79
C ILE A 20 0.69 7.77 -8.27
N HIS A 21 0.84 6.55 -7.76
CA HIS A 21 1.89 5.63 -8.16
C HIS A 21 1.81 5.32 -9.65
N ASP A 22 0.63 4.99 -10.15
CA ASP A 22 0.40 4.64 -11.55
C ASP A 22 0.54 5.85 -12.48
N GLN A 23 0.23 7.07 -12.00
CA GLN A 23 0.49 8.30 -12.76
C GLN A 23 1.98 8.54 -12.98
N ILE A 24 2.86 7.92 -12.20
CA ILE A 24 4.31 7.96 -12.42
C ILE A 24 4.72 6.80 -13.32
N THR A 25 4.38 5.56 -12.94
CA THR A 25 4.85 4.35 -13.63
C THR A 25 4.30 4.24 -15.05
N ALA A 26 3.05 4.63 -15.32
CA ALA A 26 2.51 4.64 -16.69
C ALA A 26 3.27 5.56 -17.66
N ARG A 27 4.07 6.52 -17.15
CA ARG A 27 4.93 7.41 -17.94
C ARG A 27 6.35 6.86 -18.06
N VAL A 28 6.73 5.93 -17.19
CA VAL A 28 7.98 5.18 -17.27
C VAL A 28 7.83 4.08 -18.32
N CYS A 29 6.83 3.20 -18.20
CA CYS A 29 6.56 2.15 -19.19
C CYS A 29 5.06 1.91 -19.37
N ILE A 30 4.46 2.52 -20.40
CA ILE A 30 3.04 2.27 -20.72
C ILE A 30 2.75 0.82 -21.11
N GLU A 31 3.74 0.09 -21.63
CA GLU A 31 3.62 -1.32 -22.00
C GLU A 31 3.45 -2.22 -20.78
N TYR A 32 3.88 -1.78 -19.59
CA TYR A 32 3.52 -2.43 -18.33
C TYR A 32 2.00 -2.50 -18.16
N PHE A 33 1.27 -1.48 -18.59
CA PHE A 33 -0.20 -1.38 -18.45
C PHE A 33 -0.98 -1.91 -19.65
N THR A 34 -0.36 -1.99 -20.83
CA THR A 34 -1.05 -2.29 -22.10
C THR A 34 -0.67 -3.64 -22.71
N VAL A 35 0.51 -4.18 -22.38
CA VAL A 35 1.02 -5.47 -22.88
C VAL A 35 1.07 -6.50 -21.76
N PHE A 36 1.65 -6.14 -20.62
CA PHE A 36 1.81 -7.07 -19.50
C PHE A 36 0.50 -7.30 -18.72
N HIS A 37 -0.34 -6.27 -18.64
CA HIS A 37 -1.66 -6.38 -18.02
C HIS A 37 -2.79 -6.57 -19.03
N PRO A 38 -3.89 -7.25 -18.65
CA PRO A 38 -5.09 -7.33 -19.47
C PRO A 38 -5.66 -5.95 -19.81
N LYS A 39 -6.22 -5.80 -21.00
CA LYS A 39 -6.81 -4.53 -21.42
C LYS A 39 -8.11 -4.26 -20.65
N VAL A 40 -8.11 -3.22 -19.81
CA VAL A 40 -9.27 -2.85 -18.96
C VAL A 40 -10.10 -1.72 -19.57
N ILE A 41 -9.43 -0.82 -20.28
CA ILE A 41 -10.07 0.29 -20.99
C ILE A 41 -9.50 0.39 -22.41
N GLU A 42 -10.33 0.85 -23.34
CA GLU A 42 -9.97 1.09 -24.74
C GLU A 42 -9.20 2.42 -24.90
N SER A 43 -8.04 2.54 -24.23
CA SER A 43 -7.25 3.78 -24.24
C SER A 43 -5.76 3.52 -23.98
N ASN A 44 -4.91 4.22 -24.74
CA ASN A 44 -3.46 4.31 -24.50
C ASN A 44 -3.06 5.62 -23.82
N SER A 45 -4.01 6.41 -23.31
CA SER A 45 -3.69 7.56 -22.48
C SER A 45 -3.12 7.09 -21.14
N PRO A 46 -1.87 7.41 -20.79
CA PRO A 46 -1.31 6.94 -19.54
C PRO A 46 -1.99 7.59 -18.32
N THR A 47 -2.64 8.75 -18.49
CA THR A 47 -3.48 9.35 -17.44
C THR A 47 -4.69 8.47 -17.14
N LEU A 48 -5.42 8.04 -18.18
CA LEU A 48 -6.63 7.23 -18.01
C LEU A 48 -6.29 5.83 -17.49
N LEU A 49 -5.21 5.24 -17.99
CA LEU A 49 -4.71 3.94 -17.52
C LEU A 49 -4.36 4.00 -16.03
N ALA A 50 -3.64 5.03 -15.60
CA ALA A 50 -3.27 5.20 -14.20
C ALA A 50 -4.46 5.42 -13.26
N PHE A 51 -5.52 6.11 -13.72
CA PHE A 51 -6.76 6.20 -12.93
C PHE A 51 -7.47 4.85 -12.84
N ALA A 52 -7.60 4.13 -13.95
CA ALA A 52 -8.30 2.85 -13.99
C ALA A 52 -7.58 1.78 -13.15
N TRP A 53 -6.29 1.57 -13.41
CA TRP A 53 -5.48 0.59 -12.69
C TRP A 53 -5.25 0.97 -11.24
N GLY A 54 -4.98 2.26 -10.97
CA GLY A 54 -4.75 2.74 -9.62
C GLY A 54 -5.93 2.47 -8.70
N VAL A 55 -7.17 2.57 -9.20
CA VAL A 55 -8.37 2.16 -8.47
C VAL A 55 -8.48 0.65 -8.38
N ILE A 56 -8.53 -0.05 -9.53
CA ILE A 56 -8.83 -1.49 -9.63
C ILE A 56 -7.84 -2.34 -8.83
N ALA A 57 -6.56 -1.99 -8.88
CA ALA A 57 -5.51 -2.75 -8.22
C ALA A 57 -5.49 -2.57 -6.70
N THR A 58 -6.03 -1.46 -6.16
CA THR A 58 -5.77 -1.08 -4.76
C THR A 58 -7.01 -0.99 -3.86
N TRP A 59 -8.21 -0.80 -4.40
CA TRP A 59 -9.41 -0.61 -3.56
C TRP A 59 -9.68 -1.81 -2.64
N TRP A 60 -9.55 -3.03 -3.16
CA TRP A 60 -9.83 -4.26 -2.42
C TRP A 60 -8.74 -4.57 -1.40
N ALA A 61 -7.48 -4.24 -1.70
CA ALA A 61 -6.37 -4.36 -0.76
C ALA A 61 -6.56 -3.39 0.42
N GLY A 62 -6.97 -2.14 0.14
CA GLY A 62 -7.34 -1.16 1.16
C GLY A 62 -8.52 -1.63 2.01
N ALA A 63 -9.53 -2.27 1.41
CA ALA A 63 -10.66 -2.84 2.13
C ALA A 63 -10.23 -3.99 3.06
N PHE A 64 -9.41 -4.91 2.56
CA PHE A 64 -8.90 -6.05 3.32
C PHE A 64 -8.04 -5.61 4.51
N LEU A 65 -6.98 -4.83 4.27
CA LEU A 65 -6.09 -4.35 5.33
C LEU A 65 -6.80 -3.39 6.28
N GLY A 66 -7.70 -2.54 5.77
CA GLY A 66 -8.53 -1.66 6.57
C GLY A 66 -9.46 -2.42 7.52
N THR A 67 -9.99 -3.56 7.08
CA THR A 67 -10.82 -4.44 7.91
C THR A 67 -9.99 -5.06 9.04
N LEU A 68 -8.80 -5.59 8.74
CA LEU A 68 -7.88 -6.11 9.76
C LEU A 68 -7.51 -5.04 10.79
N LEU A 69 -7.20 -3.84 10.33
CA LEU A 69 -6.87 -2.71 11.19
C LEU A 69 -8.07 -2.28 12.04
N ALA A 70 -9.28 -2.26 11.48
CA ALA A 70 -10.49 -1.93 12.22
C ALA A 70 -10.80 -2.96 13.31
N ILE A 71 -10.64 -4.27 13.03
CA ILE A 71 -10.73 -5.34 14.03
C ILE A 71 -9.69 -5.10 15.12
N ALA A 72 -8.42 -4.90 14.75
CA ALA A 72 -7.34 -4.65 15.70
C ALA A 72 -7.59 -3.42 16.58
N ALA A 73 -8.17 -2.35 16.04
CA ALA A 73 -8.45 -1.10 16.73
C ALA A 73 -9.70 -1.11 17.62
N ARG A 74 -10.66 -2.00 17.34
CA ARG A 74 -12.02 -1.89 17.89
C ARG A 74 -12.53 -3.16 18.59
N ALA A 75 -12.12 -4.35 18.17
CA ALA A 75 -12.69 -5.60 18.67
C ALA A 75 -12.33 -5.88 20.14
N GLY A 76 -13.23 -6.56 20.86
CA GLY A 76 -13.05 -6.97 22.26
C GLY A 76 -13.23 -5.86 23.29
N SER A 77 -12.89 -6.17 24.54
CA SER A 77 -13.12 -5.31 25.72
C SER A 77 -12.05 -4.23 25.96
N ARG A 78 -10.94 -4.25 25.21
CA ARG A 78 -9.84 -3.28 25.37
C ARG A 78 -10.27 -1.87 24.92
N PRO A 79 -9.64 -0.79 25.44
CA PRO A 79 -9.92 0.58 25.01
C PRO A 79 -9.87 0.70 23.49
N THR A 80 -10.91 1.28 22.90
CA THR A 80 -11.02 1.40 21.45
C THR A 80 -10.26 2.61 20.92
N LEU A 81 -9.69 2.50 19.72
CA LEU A 81 -9.03 3.61 19.04
C LEU A 81 -9.97 4.28 18.03
N LYS A 82 -9.78 5.59 17.84
CA LYS A 82 -10.49 6.40 16.83
C LYS A 82 -9.72 6.38 15.52
N ALA A 83 -10.41 6.57 14.40
CA ALA A 83 -9.78 6.64 13.08
C ALA A 83 -8.70 7.71 13.00
N SER A 84 -8.90 8.87 13.63
CA SER A 84 -7.93 9.98 13.63
C SER A 84 -6.57 9.62 14.23
N VAL A 85 -6.52 8.65 15.15
CA VAL A 85 -5.27 8.16 15.75
C VAL A 85 -4.49 7.25 14.80
N LEU A 86 -5.18 6.67 13.82
CA LEU A 86 -4.63 5.73 12.84
C LEU A 86 -4.21 6.43 11.54
N ILE A 87 -4.64 7.67 11.28
CA ILE A 87 -4.24 8.42 10.09
C ILE A 87 -2.71 8.57 10.00
N PRO A 88 -1.98 9.10 11.02
CA PRO A 88 -0.54 9.27 10.90
C PRO A 88 0.23 7.99 10.55
N PRO A 89 0.04 6.84 11.22
CA PRO A 89 0.79 5.64 10.87
C PRO A 89 0.40 5.05 9.51
N ILE A 90 -0.83 5.21 9.05
CA ILE A 90 -1.21 4.84 7.67
C ILE A 90 -0.45 5.73 6.67
N THR A 91 -0.43 7.04 6.89
CA THR A 91 0.32 7.98 6.03
C THR A 91 1.81 7.68 6.03
N THR A 92 2.40 7.35 7.18
CA THR A 92 3.79 6.89 7.27
C THR A 92 4.02 5.63 6.43
N LEU A 93 3.11 4.64 6.51
CA LEU A 93 3.20 3.42 5.70
C LEU A 93 3.17 3.74 4.21
N LEU A 94 2.27 4.62 3.75
CA LEU A 94 2.24 5.06 2.34
C LEU A 94 3.56 5.70 1.91
N GLY A 95 4.18 6.50 2.77
CA GLY A 95 5.50 7.09 2.51
C GLY A 95 6.60 6.05 2.39
N VAL A 96 6.60 5.04 3.28
CA VAL A 96 7.53 3.90 3.19
C VAL A 96 7.32 3.13 1.89
N MET A 97 6.07 2.86 1.51
CA MET A 97 5.75 2.18 0.25
C MET A 97 6.28 2.96 -0.95
N ALA A 98 6.05 4.29 -1.02
CA ALA A 98 6.56 5.14 -2.09
C ALA A 98 8.10 5.10 -2.18
N LEU A 99 8.79 5.17 -1.03
CA LEU A 99 10.25 5.09 -0.99
C LEU A 99 10.76 3.72 -1.43
N SER A 100 10.14 2.63 -0.96
CA SER A 100 10.47 1.27 -1.39
C SER A 100 10.28 1.09 -2.89
N ALA A 101 9.18 1.61 -3.45
CA ALA A 101 8.88 1.56 -4.87
C ALA A 101 9.93 2.31 -5.70
N LEU A 102 10.30 3.53 -5.27
CA LEU A 102 11.32 4.34 -5.93
C LEU A 102 12.67 3.62 -5.95
N LEU A 103 13.13 3.14 -4.80
CA LEU A 103 14.42 2.44 -4.69
C LEU A 103 14.43 1.16 -5.52
N ALA A 104 13.38 0.33 -5.41
CA ALA A 104 13.28 -0.90 -6.17
C ALA A 104 13.17 -0.64 -7.68
N GLY A 105 12.40 0.36 -8.11
CA GLY A 105 12.29 0.73 -9.52
C GLY A 105 13.61 1.22 -10.10
N CYS A 106 14.35 2.07 -9.36
CA CYS A 106 15.70 2.47 -9.74
C CYS A 106 16.65 1.26 -9.84
N SER A 107 16.60 0.33 -8.88
CA SER A 107 17.40 -0.90 -8.93
C SER A 107 17.03 -1.77 -10.12
N GLY A 108 15.74 -1.99 -10.39
CA GLY A 108 15.25 -2.76 -11.53
C GLY A 108 15.72 -2.17 -12.87
N TYR A 109 15.65 -0.85 -13.01
CA TYR A 109 16.17 -0.13 -14.17
C TYR A 109 17.68 -0.35 -14.36
N LEU A 110 18.47 -0.10 -13.32
CA LEU A 110 19.93 -0.18 -13.40
C LEU A 110 20.43 -1.61 -13.68
N LEU A 111 19.86 -2.60 -12.99
CA LEU A 111 20.20 -4.01 -13.18
C LEU A 111 19.82 -4.48 -14.59
N SER A 112 18.66 -4.06 -15.11
CA SER A 112 18.24 -4.45 -16.45
C SER A 112 19.06 -3.75 -17.54
N ARG A 113 19.38 -2.48 -17.35
CA ARG A 113 20.28 -1.73 -18.24
C ARG A 113 21.68 -2.35 -18.28
N GLY A 114 22.15 -2.92 -17.17
CA GLY A 114 23.41 -3.66 -17.09
C GLY A 114 23.34 -5.10 -17.64
N GLY A 115 22.19 -5.55 -18.13
CA GLY A 115 21.99 -6.90 -18.66
C GLY A 115 21.93 -8.01 -17.60
N VAL A 116 21.85 -7.66 -16.30
CA VAL A 116 21.80 -8.63 -15.19
C VAL A 116 20.43 -9.30 -15.11
N ILE A 117 19.37 -8.54 -15.37
CA ILE A 117 17.99 -9.01 -15.34
C ILE A 117 17.26 -8.61 -16.62
N SER A 118 16.34 -9.44 -17.06
CA SER A 118 15.50 -9.18 -18.23
C SER A 118 14.05 -9.62 -17.95
N PRO A 119 13.08 -9.06 -18.69
CA PRO A 119 11.71 -9.55 -18.62
C PRO A 119 11.64 -11.02 -19.04
N SER A 120 10.60 -11.71 -18.57
CA SER A 120 10.34 -13.10 -18.94
C SER A 120 10.12 -13.26 -20.45
N GLY A 121 10.65 -14.34 -21.04
CA GLY A 121 10.67 -14.55 -22.50
C GLY A 121 9.32 -14.64 -23.21
N TRP A 122 8.20 -14.78 -22.49
CA TRP A 122 6.85 -14.71 -23.08
C TRP A 122 6.40 -13.27 -23.38
N LEU A 123 7.09 -12.27 -22.82
CA LEU A 123 6.73 -10.87 -22.97
C LEU A 123 7.35 -10.30 -24.25
N LEU A 124 6.51 -10.02 -25.25
CA LEU A 124 6.92 -9.46 -26.53
C LEU A 124 7.16 -7.95 -26.41
N LEU A 125 8.37 -7.57 -26.04
CA LEU A 125 8.81 -6.18 -25.88
C LEU A 125 10.16 -5.97 -26.58
N PRO A 126 10.38 -4.83 -27.28
CA PRO A 126 11.70 -4.52 -27.80
C PRO A 126 12.72 -4.41 -26.67
N ALA A 127 13.93 -4.94 -26.86
CA ALA A 127 14.98 -4.96 -25.84
C ALA A 127 15.30 -3.56 -25.26
N ALA A 128 15.16 -2.51 -26.08
CA ALA A 128 15.31 -1.11 -25.64
C ALA A 128 14.30 -0.68 -24.55
N ARG A 129 13.18 -1.38 -24.39
CA ARG A 129 12.15 -1.10 -23.38
C ARG A 129 12.36 -1.88 -22.08
N TYR A 130 13.23 -2.89 -22.06
CA TYR A 130 13.43 -3.77 -20.90
C TYR A 130 13.76 -3.01 -19.60
N PRO A 131 14.67 -2.01 -19.59
CA PRO A 131 14.99 -1.32 -18.35
C PRO A 131 13.79 -0.58 -17.75
N PHE A 132 12.96 0.04 -18.59
CA PHE A 132 11.76 0.75 -18.15
C PHE A 132 10.70 -0.20 -17.63
N PHE A 133 10.48 -1.32 -18.34
CA PHE A 133 9.56 -2.36 -17.88
C PHE A 133 9.99 -2.94 -16.53
N MET A 134 11.28 -3.23 -16.36
CA MET A 134 11.82 -3.76 -15.10
C MET A 134 11.73 -2.74 -13.97
N ALA A 135 11.87 -1.45 -14.26
CA ALA A 135 11.64 -0.39 -13.28
C ALA A 135 10.21 -0.44 -12.74
N ASP A 136 9.21 -0.51 -13.62
CA ASP A 136 7.81 -0.59 -13.22
C ASP A 136 7.51 -1.88 -12.46
N LEU A 137 7.95 -3.03 -12.97
CA LEU A 137 7.72 -4.32 -12.33
C LEU A 137 8.26 -4.35 -10.89
N TRP A 138 9.47 -3.84 -10.67
CA TRP A 138 10.10 -3.80 -9.36
C TRP A 138 9.45 -2.78 -8.43
N ALA A 139 9.09 -1.61 -8.95
CA ALA A 139 8.38 -0.59 -8.20
C ALA A 139 7.04 -1.11 -7.66
N HIS A 140 6.21 -1.72 -8.53
CA HIS A 140 4.91 -2.28 -8.12
C HIS A 140 5.09 -3.45 -7.12
N SER A 141 6.05 -4.34 -7.37
CA SER A 141 6.32 -5.47 -6.47
C SER A 141 6.71 -5.00 -5.07
N ALA A 142 7.57 -3.98 -4.97
CA ALA A 142 7.97 -3.40 -3.69
C ALA A 142 6.81 -2.67 -3.00
N SER A 143 5.99 -1.91 -3.73
CA SER A 143 4.77 -1.28 -3.20
C SER A 143 3.80 -2.31 -2.61
N TYR A 144 3.51 -3.39 -3.33
CA TYR A 144 2.62 -4.44 -2.85
C TYR A 144 3.21 -5.19 -1.65
N GLY A 145 4.48 -5.57 -1.71
CA GLY A 145 5.15 -6.25 -0.60
C GLY A 145 5.19 -5.40 0.68
N SER A 146 5.63 -4.15 0.57
CA SER A 146 5.72 -3.22 1.71
C SER A 146 4.34 -2.87 2.29
N SER A 147 3.31 -2.70 1.45
CA SER A 147 1.95 -2.44 1.92
C SER A 147 1.34 -3.62 2.67
N PHE A 148 1.51 -4.85 2.17
CA PHE A 148 0.98 -6.05 2.81
C PHE A 148 1.66 -6.29 4.16
N LEU A 149 3.00 -6.32 4.19
CA LEU A 149 3.77 -6.54 5.41
C LEU A 149 3.56 -5.40 6.41
N GLY A 150 3.60 -4.15 5.95
CA GLY A 150 3.39 -2.99 6.78
C GLY A 150 1.96 -2.87 7.31
N GLY A 151 0.95 -3.25 6.54
CA GLY A 151 -0.45 -3.27 6.97
C GLY A 151 -0.72 -4.30 8.06
N ILE A 152 -0.12 -5.50 7.93
CA ILE A 152 -0.15 -6.53 8.98
C ILE A 152 0.57 -6.03 10.24
N ALA A 153 1.79 -5.51 10.09
CA ALA A 153 2.57 -4.98 11.20
C ALA A 153 1.81 -3.86 11.93
N LEU A 154 1.22 -2.93 11.18
CA LEU A 154 0.42 -1.84 11.73
C LEU A 154 -0.80 -2.37 12.51
N SER A 155 -1.47 -3.40 12.01
CA SER A 155 -2.60 -4.04 12.70
C SER A 155 -2.15 -4.67 14.03
N ILE A 156 -1.02 -5.39 14.03
CA ILE A 156 -0.43 -5.98 15.25
C ILE A 156 -0.04 -4.90 16.25
N LEU A 157 0.67 -3.86 15.81
CA LEU A 157 1.10 -2.75 16.66
C LEU A 157 -0.09 -1.97 17.24
N THR A 158 -1.15 -1.80 16.46
CA THR A 158 -2.40 -1.17 16.90
C THR A 158 -3.06 -1.97 18.01
N TYR A 159 -3.13 -3.30 17.86
CA TYR A 159 -3.65 -4.18 18.90
C TYR A 159 -2.80 -4.13 20.18
N ARG A 160 -1.47 -4.18 20.07
CA ARG A 160 -0.54 -4.07 21.21
C ARG A 160 -0.67 -2.73 21.94
N ARG A 161 -0.81 -1.63 21.19
CA ARG A 161 -1.05 -0.29 21.77
C ARG A 161 -2.29 -0.25 22.65
N ARG A 162 -3.37 -0.95 22.27
CA ARG A 162 -4.59 -1.05 23.08
C ARG A 162 -4.38 -1.82 24.38
N SER A 163 -3.55 -2.86 24.37
CA SER A 163 -3.20 -3.62 25.58
C SER A 163 -2.48 -2.73 26.60
N HIS A 164 -1.49 -1.96 26.16
CA HIS A 164 -0.78 -1.03 27.04
C HIS A 164 -1.68 0.08 27.60
N LEU A 165 -2.64 0.57 26.81
CA LEU A 165 -3.63 1.53 27.31
C LEU A 165 -4.56 0.91 28.36
N ALA A 166 -4.93 -0.36 28.21
CA ALA A 166 -5.72 -1.07 29.21
C ALA A 166 -4.98 -1.19 30.54
N GLU A 167 -3.71 -1.64 30.50
CA GLU A 167 -2.84 -1.76 31.68
C GLU A 167 -2.69 -0.44 32.42
N LYS A 168 -2.40 0.65 31.69
CA LYS A 168 -2.26 2.00 32.25
C LYS A 168 -3.54 2.48 32.93
N ASN A 169 -4.70 2.21 32.33
CA ASN A 169 -6.00 2.59 32.90
C ASN A 169 -6.29 1.81 34.19
N SER A 170 -5.99 0.51 34.23
CA SER A 170 -6.15 -0.34 35.42
C SER A 170 -5.26 0.12 36.57
N GLN A 171 -4.00 0.50 36.30
CA GLN A 171 -3.08 1.04 37.30
C GLN A 171 -3.57 2.38 37.87
N CYS A 172 -4.02 3.31 37.03
CA CYS A 172 -4.54 4.60 37.45
C CYS A 172 -5.79 4.46 38.33
N HIS A 173 -6.68 3.53 38.00
CA HIS A 173 -7.86 3.25 38.82
C HIS A 173 -7.49 2.74 40.21
N ARG A 174 -6.53 1.79 40.30
CA ARG A 174 -6.07 1.23 41.58
C ARG A 174 -5.43 2.28 42.49
N MET A 175 -4.67 3.24 41.95
CA MET A 175 -4.10 4.33 42.73
C MET A 175 -5.17 5.28 43.30
N ARG A 176 -6.27 5.50 42.58
CA ARG A 176 -7.38 6.34 43.04
C ARG A 176 -8.24 5.69 44.12
N THR A 177 -8.31 4.36 44.18
CA THR A 177 -9.08 3.64 45.20
C THR A 177 -8.31 3.47 46.52
N LEU A 178 -7.01 3.76 46.53
CA LEU A 178 -6.13 3.65 47.71
C LEU A 178 -5.88 5.01 48.39
N ALA A 179 -6.39 6.10 47.84
CA ALA A 179 -6.33 7.46 48.38
C ALA A 179 -7.70 7.84 48.96
#